data_AF-A0A9D5CH52-F1
#
_entry.id   AF-A0A9D5CH52-F1
#
_cell.length_a   1.000
_cell.length_b   1.000
_cell.length_c   1.000
_cell.angle_alpha   90.00
_cell.angle_beta   90.00
_cell.angle_gamma   90.00
#
_symmetry.space_group_name_H-M   'P 1'
#
loop_
_entity.id
_entity.type
_entity.pdbx_description
1 polymer ?
#
loop_
_entity_poly.entity_id
_entity_poly.type
_entity_poly.pdbx_seq_one_letter_code
_entity_poly.pdbx_strand_id
1 'polypeptide(L)'
;MALGLSSPSASLRLPSLASPLSSSPRAKPFQLAPLRSSFNGIRLRSSVAVPMPSYGGTMVVRMAKREEELKEIRAKTTEEINEEVVDLKGELLMLRLQRSARNEFKSSEFGRMRKRIARMLTVKREREIEEGINKRISRKLDRKWKRSIVVRPPPSLRKKLEEQKAAEAEKSSSA
;
A
#
# COMPACT_ATOMS: atom_id res chain seq x y z
N MET A 1 3.25 -22.73 73.77
CA MET A 1 1.82 -22.82 74.13
C MET A 1 1.13 -21.70 73.37
N ALA A 2 0.48 -21.98 72.22
CA ALA A 2 -0.94 -22.35 72.07
C ALA A 2 -1.88 -21.26 72.63
N LEU A 3 -2.96 -20.76 72.02
CA LEU A 3 -3.71 -20.86 70.74
C LEU A 3 -4.80 -19.74 70.80
N GLY A 4 -5.37 -19.32 69.67
CA GLY A 4 -6.69 -18.63 69.59
C GLY A 4 -6.68 -17.45 68.62
N LEU A 5 -7.06 -17.54 67.33
CA LEU A 5 -8.34 -17.92 66.70
C LEU A 5 -9.56 -17.17 67.22
N SER A 6 -10.06 -16.19 66.45
CA SER A 6 -11.50 -16.12 66.10
C SER A 6 -11.76 -15.11 64.97
N SER A 7 -12.13 -15.65 63.81
CA SER A 7 -12.98 -14.99 62.81
C SER A 7 -14.45 -15.25 63.18
N PRO A 8 -15.40 -14.38 62.79
CA PRO A 8 -16.52 -14.94 62.03
C PRO A 8 -17.01 -14.10 60.84
N SER A 9 -17.56 -14.86 59.90
CA SER A 9 -18.23 -14.52 58.64
C SER A 9 -19.67 -14.03 58.86
N ALA A 10 -20.17 -13.11 58.01
CA ALA A 10 -21.61 -12.93 57.76
C ALA A 10 -21.92 -12.20 56.43
N SER A 11 -22.06 -13.03 55.40
CA SER A 11 -22.95 -13.02 54.23
C SER A 11 -24.11 -11.99 54.08
N LEU A 12 -24.19 -11.45 52.84
CA LEU A 12 -25.36 -11.23 51.96
C LEU A 12 -26.38 -10.09 52.24
N ARG A 13 -26.51 -9.16 51.29
CA ARG A 13 -27.73 -8.97 50.46
C ARG A 13 -27.54 -7.95 49.32
N LEU A 14 -27.93 -8.38 48.12
CA LEU A 14 -28.09 -7.58 46.89
C LEU A 14 -29.29 -6.63 46.99
N PRO A 15 -29.34 -5.61 46.12
CA PRO A 15 -30.55 -5.47 45.31
C PRO A 15 -30.25 -5.44 43.81
N SER A 16 -31.11 -6.16 43.09
CA SER A 16 -31.32 -6.11 41.66
C SER A 16 -31.97 -4.80 41.25
N LEU A 17 -31.60 -4.26 40.08
CA LEU A 17 -32.51 -3.44 39.28
C LEU A 17 -32.16 -3.54 37.78
N ALA A 18 -33.05 -4.21 37.07
CA ALA A 18 -33.48 -4.04 35.68
C ALA A 18 -32.48 -3.59 34.58
N SER A 19 -32.36 -4.44 33.56
CA SER A 19 -32.00 -4.09 32.18
C SER A 19 -32.93 -3.02 31.60
N PRO A 20 -32.42 -2.22 30.64
CA PRO A 20 -33.10 -2.16 29.36
C PRO A 20 -32.15 -2.44 28.19
N LEU A 21 -32.62 -3.31 27.29
CA LEU A 21 -32.26 -3.32 25.87
C LEU A 21 -32.41 -1.90 25.30
N SER A 22 -31.42 -1.39 24.56
CA SER A 22 -31.62 -0.71 23.26
C SER A 22 -30.38 0.05 22.78
N SER A 23 -30.05 -0.21 21.52
CA SER A 23 -29.33 0.65 20.57
C SER A 23 -27.81 0.81 20.69
N SER A 24 -27.15 0.40 19.60
CA SER A 24 -25.74 0.69 19.28
C SER A 24 -25.38 2.17 19.51
N PRO A 25 -24.16 2.49 19.98
CA PRO A 25 -23.66 3.85 19.87
C PRO A 25 -23.41 4.13 18.38
N ARG A 26 -24.35 4.87 17.77
CA ARG A 26 -24.16 5.55 16.49
C ARG A 26 -22.86 6.35 16.62
N ALA A 27 -21.83 5.95 15.87
CA ALA A 27 -20.55 6.64 15.81
C ALA A 27 -20.82 8.13 15.57
N LYS A 28 -20.54 8.97 16.58
CA LYS A 28 -20.57 10.41 16.41
C LYS A 28 -19.56 10.75 15.31
N PRO A 29 -19.91 11.57 14.31
CA PRO A 29 -18.89 12.05 13.40
C PRO A 29 -17.85 12.78 14.24
N PHE A 30 -16.57 12.42 14.05
CA PHE A 30 -15.44 13.19 14.54
C PHE A 30 -15.62 14.63 14.04
N GLN A 31 -16.18 15.49 14.89
CA GLN A 31 -16.18 16.92 14.65
C GLN A 31 -14.75 17.38 14.94
N LEU A 32 -13.93 17.44 13.90
CA LEU A 32 -12.69 18.18 13.94
C LEU A 32 -13.05 19.61 14.34
N ALA A 33 -12.57 20.05 15.50
CA ALA A 33 -12.69 21.44 15.91
C ALA A 33 -12.12 22.32 14.79
N PRO A 34 -12.86 23.33 14.30
CA PRO A 34 -12.35 24.20 13.26
C PRO A 34 -11.18 25.00 13.83
N LEU A 35 -10.01 24.86 13.21
CA LEU A 35 -8.89 25.78 13.41
C LEU A 35 -9.43 27.20 13.22
N ARG A 36 -9.35 28.01 14.29
CA ARG A 36 -9.73 29.43 14.30
C ARG A 36 -8.97 30.14 13.17
N SER A 37 -9.64 30.39 12.05
CA SER A 37 -9.16 31.32 11.02
C SER A 37 -9.81 32.67 11.26
N SER A 38 -9.02 33.75 11.25
CA SER A 38 -9.46 35.15 11.41
C SER A 38 -10.10 35.74 10.14
N PHE A 39 -10.51 34.91 9.18
CA PHE A 39 -11.05 35.39 7.91
C PHE A 39 -12.57 35.63 8.03
N ASN A 40 -12.98 36.91 8.04
CA ASN A 40 -14.38 37.35 8.06
C ASN A 40 -15.02 37.38 6.65
N GLY A 41 -14.71 36.38 5.81
CA GLY A 41 -15.33 36.22 4.50
C GLY A 41 -16.71 35.54 4.57
N ILE A 42 -17.52 35.75 3.53
CA ILE A 42 -18.84 35.13 3.35
C ILE A 42 -18.71 33.60 3.45
N ARG A 43 -19.26 33.04 4.53
CA ARG A 43 -19.21 31.61 4.82
C ARG A 43 -20.33 30.90 4.08
N LEU A 44 -20.11 30.53 2.83
CA LEU A 44 -21.01 29.63 2.10
C LEU A 44 -21.04 28.27 2.81
N ARG A 45 -22.08 28.02 3.61
CA ARG A 45 -22.38 26.70 4.16
C ARG A 45 -22.87 25.80 3.03
N SER A 46 -21.94 25.27 2.24
CA SER A 46 -22.20 24.20 1.29
C SER A 46 -22.35 22.89 2.06
N SER A 47 -23.56 22.58 2.53
CA SER A 47 -23.93 21.22 2.92
C SER A 47 -24.23 20.39 1.67
N VAL A 48 -23.21 20.13 0.86
CA VAL A 48 -23.33 19.14 -0.22
C VAL A 48 -23.02 17.79 0.42
N ALA A 49 -24.07 17.04 0.72
CA ALA A 49 -23.94 15.61 1.00
C ALA A 49 -23.44 14.95 -0.29
N VAL A 50 -22.13 14.71 -0.37
CA VAL A 50 -21.56 13.95 -1.49
C VAL A 50 -22.06 12.52 -1.35
N PRO A 51 -22.77 11.95 -2.35
CA PRO A 51 -23.17 10.56 -2.31
C PRO A 51 -21.92 9.69 -2.22
N MET A 52 -21.80 8.88 -1.17
CA MET A 52 -20.81 7.80 -1.11
C MET A 52 -21.10 6.87 -2.30
N PRO A 53 -20.15 6.65 -3.22
CA PRO A 53 -20.38 5.74 -4.32
C PRO A 53 -20.62 4.32 -3.77
N SER A 54 -21.67 3.65 -4.24
CA SER A 54 -21.88 2.23 -3.97
C SER A 54 -20.79 1.42 -4.70
N TYR A 55 -19.78 0.95 -3.97
CA TYR A 55 -18.59 0.27 -4.50
C TYR A 55 -18.70 -1.28 -4.54
N GLY A 56 -19.91 -1.86 -4.51
CA GLY A 56 -20.11 -3.29 -4.24
C GLY A 56 -19.41 -4.25 -5.22
N GLY A 57 -19.58 -4.08 -6.53
CA GLY A 57 -19.11 -5.06 -7.52
C GLY A 57 -17.61 -5.00 -7.85
N THR A 58 -17.00 -3.81 -7.79
CA THR A 58 -15.60 -3.62 -8.22
C THR A 58 -14.57 -4.01 -7.17
N MET A 59 -14.96 -4.11 -5.89
CA MET A 59 -14.05 -4.48 -4.82
C MET A 59 -13.61 -5.95 -4.91
N VAL A 60 -14.54 -6.87 -5.19
CA VAL A 60 -14.26 -8.31 -5.23
C VAL A 60 -13.25 -8.66 -6.34
N VAL A 61 -13.45 -8.13 -7.55
CA VAL A 61 -12.51 -8.33 -8.68
C VAL A 61 -11.12 -7.76 -8.38
N ARG A 62 -11.05 -6.64 -7.65
CA ARG A 62 -9.76 -6.06 -7.21
C ARG A 62 -9.08 -6.86 -6.09
N MET A 63 -9.83 -7.66 -5.32
CA MET A 63 -9.25 -8.58 -4.33
C MET A 63 -8.64 -9.79 -5.02
N ALA A 64 -9.36 -10.44 -5.94
CA ALA A 64 -8.87 -11.63 -6.66
C ALA A 64 -7.53 -11.36 -7.37
N LYS A 65 -7.46 -10.28 -8.17
CA LYS A 65 -6.21 -9.88 -8.86
C LYS A 65 -5.06 -9.57 -7.91
N ARG A 66 -5.36 -9.05 -6.71
CA ARG A 66 -4.32 -8.76 -5.71
C ARG A 66 -3.75 -10.05 -5.12
N GLU A 67 -4.60 -11.02 -4.84
CA GLU A 67 -4.19 -12.31 -4.29
C GLU A 67 -3.34 -13.09 -5.29
N GLU A 68 -3.73 -13.09 -6.56
CA GLU A 68 -2.93 -13.65 -7.67
C GLU A 68 -1.54 -13.00 -7.73
N GLU A 69 -1.47 -11.67 -7.78
CA GLU A 69 -0.19 -10.94 -7.79
C GLU A 69 0.67 -11.26 -6.55
N LEU A 70 0.06 -11.44 -5.37
CA LEU A 70 0.81 -11.80 -4.17
C LEU A 70 1.36 -13.23 -4.23
N LYS A 71 0.60 -14.17 -4.80
CA LYS A 71 1.07 -15.54 -5.04
C LYS A 71 2.25 -15.54 -6.01
N GLU A 72 2.16 -14.78 -7.10
CA GLU A 72 3.26 -14.62 -8.06
C GLU A 72 4.52 -14.06 -7.40
N ILE A 73 4.40 -13.00 -6.61
CA ILE A 73 5.56 -12.38 -5.94
C ILE A 73 6.21 -13.35 -4.94
N ARG A 74 5.41 -14.14 -4.22
CA ARG A 74 5.93 -15.14 -3.28
C ARG A 74 6.66 -16.28 -3.97
N ALA A 75 6.28 -16.63 -5.20
CA ALA A 75 6.95 -17.66 -5.99
C ALA A 75 8.31 -17.19 -6.54
N LYS A 76 8.51 -15.89 -6.74
CA LYS A 76 9.77 -15.32 -7.30
C LYS A 76 10.93 -15.35 -6.32
N THR A 77 12.15 -15.43 -6.84
CA THR A 77 13.38 -15.32 -6.03
C THR A 77 13.63 -13.88 -5.56
N THR A 78 14.49 -13.69 -4.57
CA THR A 78 14.80 -12.33 -4.04
C THR A 78 15.53 -11.46 -5.07
N GLU A 79 16.29 -12.07 -5.97
CA GLU A 79 17.01 -11.42 -7.06
C GLU A 79 16.04 -10.92 -8.13
N GLU A 80 15.14 -11.78 -8.60
CA GLU A 80 14.06 -11.41 -9.53
C GLU A 80 13.20 -10.28 -8.98
N ILE A 81 12.87 -10.31 -7.68
CA ILE A 81 12.15 -9.22 -7.01
C ILE A 81 12.92 -7.90 -7.11
N ASN A 82 14.24 -7.90 -6.93
CA ASN A 82 15.04 -6.68 -7.00
C ASN A 82 15.09 -6.12 -8.43
N GLU A 83 15.25 -7.00 -9.43
CA GLU A 83 15.26 -6.63 -10.84
C GLU A 83 13.91 -6.04 -11.26
N GLU A 84 12.81 -6.71 -10.93
CA GLU A 84 11.46 -6.24 -11.27
C GLU A 84 11.12 -4.91 -10.57
N VAL A 85 11.62 -4.69 -9.34
CA VAL A 85 11.49 -3.38 -8.67
C VAL A 85 12.20 -2.27 -9.45
N VAL A 86 13.39 -2.54 -10.01
CA VAL A 86 14.13 -1.56 -10.82
C VAL A 86 13.39 -1.29 -12.13
N ASP A 87 12.93 -2.34 -12.80
CA ASP A 87 12.21 -2.21 -14.07
C ASP A 87 10.90 -1.44 -13.94
N LEU A 88 10.07 -1.77 -12.93
CA LEU A 88 8.82 -1.03 -12.66
C LEU A 88 9.06 0.44 -12.31
N LYS A 89 10.18 0.77 -11.65
CA LYS A 89 10.56 2.17 -11.40
C LYS A 89 10.97 2.88 -12.68
N GLY A 90 11.67 2.19 -13.59
CA GLY A 90 12.02 2.71 -14.91
C GLY A 90 10.77 2.98 -15.76
N GLU A 91 9.82 2.05 -15.78
CA GLU A 91 8.54 2.25 -16.47
C GLU A 91 7.72 3.39 -15.84
N LEU A 92 7.75 3.55 -14.52
CA LEU A 92 7.07 4.65 -13.83
C LEU A 92 7.65 6.01 -14.25
N LEU A 93 8.97 6.08 -14.51
CA LEU A 93 9.60 7.27 -15.06
C LEU A 93 9.07 7.56 -16.47
N MET A 94 8.94 6.55 -17.33
CA MET A 94 8.39 6.73 -18.68
C MET A 94 6.95 7.23 -18.66
N LEU A 95 6.10 6.69 -17.78
CA LEU A 95 4.74 7.20 -17.61
C LEU A 95 4.74 8.67 -17.16
N ARG A 96 5.69 9.09 -16.32
CA ARG A 96 5.82 10.52 -15.94
C ARG A 96 6.19 11.39 -17.13
N LEU A 97 7.12 10.93 -17.97
CA LEU A 97 7.54 11.64 -19.18
C LEU A 97 6.40 11.73 -20.22
N GLN A 98 5.66 10.65 -20.43
CA GLN A 98 4.46 10.66 -21.28
C GLN A 98 3.41 11.64 -20.78
N ARG A 99 3.17 11.67 -19.45
CA ARG A 99 2.25 12.62 -18.83
C ARG A 99 2.69 14.07 -19.02
N SER A 100 3.99 14.38 -18.89
CA SER A 100 4.48 15.74 -19.15
C SER A 100 4.41 16.11 -20.63
N ALA A 101 4.64 15.15 -21.53
CA ALA A 101 4.49 15.35 -22.97
C ALA A 101 3.03 15.50 -23.42
N ARG A 102 2.07 15.37 -22.49
CA ARG A 102 0.61 15.36 -22.76
C ARG A 102 0.20 14.27 -23.76
N ASN A 103 0.96 13.19 -23.83
CA ASN A 103 0.55 12.00 -24.57
C ASN A 103 -0.62 11.33 -23.85
N GLU A 104 -1.37 10.51 -24.58
CA GLU A 104 -2.41 9.68 -23.98
C GLU A 104 -1.78 8.58 -23.11
N PHE A 105 -2.18 8.52 -21.84
CA PHE A 105 -1.73 7.49 -20.91
C PHE A 105 -2.86 7.08 -19.96
N LYS A 106 -2.78 5.86 -19.42
CA LYS A 106 -3.75 5.36 -18.42
C LYS A 106 -3.34 5.81 -17.03
N SER A 107 -4.16 6.66 -16.39
CA SER A 107 -3.90 7.18 -15.04
C SER A 107 -3.89 6.09 -13.94
N SER A 108 -4.63 4.99 -14.16
CA SER A 108 -4.66 3.83 -13.27
C SER A 108 -3.29 3.13 -13.13
N GLU A 109 -2.45 3.16 -14.17
CA GLU A 109 -1.15 2.48 -14.17
C GLU A 109 -0.20 3.08 -13.13
N PHE A 110 -0.23 4.40 -12.93
CA PHE A 110 0.55 5.06 -11.88
C PHE A 110 0.29 4.45 -10.50
N GLY A 111 -0.99 4.23 -10.18
CA GLY A 111 -1.40 3.66 -8.90
C GLY A 111 -1.09 2.17 -8.82
N ARG A 112 -1.37 1.42 -9.90
CA ARG A 112 -1.13 -0.02 -10.01
C ARG A 112 0.35 -0.35 -9.83
N MET A 113 1.23 0.31 -10.57
CA MET A 113 2.68 0.07 -10.52
C MET A 113 3.27 0.41 -9.16
N ARG A 114 2.90 1.56 -8.56
CA ARG A 114 3.36 1.91 -7.20
C ARG A 114 2.93 0.88 -6.16
N LYS A 115 1.69 0.39 -6.25
CA LYS A 115 1.17 -0.64 -5.35
C LYS A 115 1.87 -1.99 -5.57
N ARG A 116 2.23 -2.34 -6.82
CA ARG A 116 2.98 -3.56 -7.15
C ARG A 116 4.41 -3.51 -6.57
N ILE A 117 5.11 -2.39 -6.73
CA ILE A 117 6.43 -2.16 -6.10
C ILE A 117 6.34 -2.30 -4.58
N ALA A 118 5.31 -1.70 -3.95
CA ALA A 118 5.11 -1.80 -2.52
C ALA A 118 4.94 -3.25 -2.05
N ARG A 119 4.12 -4.06 -2.76
CA ARG A 119 3.93 -5.49 -2.47
C ARG A 119 5.22 -6.31 -2.59
N MET A 120 6.04 -6.04 -3.61
CA MET A 120 7.34 -6.71 -3.75
C MET A 120 8.29 -6.39 -2.59
N LEU A 121 8.35 -5.13 -2.17
CA LEU A 121 9.18 -4.71 -1.05
C LEU A 121 8.68 -5.25 0.30
N THR A 122 7.36 -5.46 0.47
CA THR A 122 6.84 -6.10 1.68
C THR A 122 7.24 -7.57 1.73
N VAL A 123 7.09 -8.33 0.65
CA VAL A 123 7.51 -9.75 0.60
C VAL A 123 9.01 -9.89 0.83
N LYS A 124 9.84 -9.01 0.22
CA LYS A 124 11.27 -8.98 0.50
C LYS A 124 11.56 -8.75 1.99
N ARG A 125 10.82 -7.83 2.62
CA ARG A 125 11.01 -7.53 4.05
C ARG A 125 10.52 -8.67 4.95
N GLU A 126 9.46 -9.39 4.58
CA GLU A 126 8.99 -10.59 5.28
C GLU A 126 10.09 -11.65 5.30
N ARG A 127 10.74 -11.93 4.16
CA ARG A 127 11.88 -12.85 4.07
C ARG A 127 13.07 -12.43 4.95
N GLU A 128 13.44 -11.15 4.94
CA GLU A 128 14.48 -10.63 5.83
C GLU A 128 14.14 -10.82 7.32
N ILE A 129 12.85 -10.81 7.68
CA ILE A 129 12.40 -11.04 9.06
C ILE A 129 12.49 -12.53 9.41
N GLU A 130 12.13 -13.42 8.49
CA GLU A 130 12.28 -14.88 8.64
C GLU A 130 13.75 -15.28 8.83
N GLU A 131 14.68 -14.62 8.13
CA GLU A 131 16.14 -14.76 8.31
C GLU A 131 16.66 -14.17 9.64
N GLY A 132 15.82 -13.48 10.41
CA GLY A 132 16.20 -12.87 11.68
C GLY A 132 16.97 -11.54 11.55
N ILE A 133 16.91 -10.87 10.40
CA ILE A 133 17.64 -9.62 10.16
C ILE A 133 16.98 -8.44 10.90
N ASN A 134 17.72 -7.90 11.87
CA ASN A 134 17.36 -6.69 12.61
C ASN A 134 17.14 -5.47 11.70
N LYS A 135 16.23 -4.58 12.10
CA LYS A 135 15.89 -3.34 11.35
C LYS A 135 17.11 -2.47 11.00
N ARG A 136 18.12 -2.41 11.87
CA ARG A 136 19.34 -1.64 11.62
C ARG A 136 20.20 -2.23 10.49
N ILE A 137 20.35 -3.55 10.48
CA ILE A 137 21.14 -4.28 9.48
C ILE A 137 20.45 -4.21 8.13
N SER A 138 19.13 -4.45 8.09
CA SER A 138 18.32 -4.29 6.87
C SER A 138 18.48 -2.91 6.22
N ARG A 139 18.45 -1.82 7.00
CA ARG A 139 18.70 -0.47 6.47
C ARG A 139 20.12 -0.29 5.90
N LYS A 140 21.14 -0.91 6.51
CA LYS A 140 22.52 -0.86 5.98
C LYS A 140 22.61 -1.59 4.65
N LEU A 141 22.00 -2.78 4.55
CA LEU A 141 21.92 -3.56 3.31
C LEU A 141 21.14 -2.81 2.22
N ASP A 142 19.96 -2.26 2.53
CA ASP A 142 19.16 -1.47 1.59
C ASP A 142 19.90 -0.24 1.07
N ARG A 143 20.63 0.48 1.94
CA ARG A 143 21.49 1.60 1.54
C ARG A 143 22.67 1.17 0.67
N LYS A 144 23.25 -0.01 0.92
CA LYS A 144 24.34 -0.57 0.11
C LYS A 144 23.80 -0.94 -1.29
N TRP A 145 22.67 -1.64 -1.32
CA TRP A 145 21.99 -2.02 -2.56
C TRP A 145 21.59 -0.80 -3.39
N LYS A 146 20.93 0.20 -2.79
CA LYS A 146 20.55 1.44 -3.51
C LYS A 146 21.73 2.18 -4.13
N ARG A 147 22.91 2.11 -3.50
CA ARG A 147 24.15 2.69 -4.02
C ARG A 147 24.74 1.89 -5.18
N SER A 148 24.54 0.57 -5.21
CA SER A 148 25.03 -0.29 -6.28
C SER A 148 24.11 -0.38 -7.51
N ILE A 149 22.92 0.24 -7.48
CA ILE A 149 22.00 0.21 -8.62
C ILE A 149 22.59 1.04 -9.77
N VAL A 150 22.88 0.36 -10.88
CA VAL A 150 23.22 0.99 -12.15
C VAL A 150 21.94 1.33 -12.89
N VAL A 151 21.79 2.60 -13.31
CA VAL A 151 20.62 3.04 -14.07
C VAL A 151 20.63 2.38 -15.45
N ARG A 152 19.52 1.74 -15.79
CA ARG A 152 19.32 0.96 -17.01
C ARG A 152 18.03 1.42 -17.69
N PRO A 153 17.95 1.41 -19.04
CA PRO A 153 16.70 1.73 -19.73
C PRO A 153 15.65 0.66 -19.43
N PRO A 154 14.37 1.04 -19.26
CA PRO A 154 13.30 0.10 -18.91
C PRO A 154 13.05 -0.92 -20.03
N PRO A 155 12.60 -2.13 -19.69
CA PRO A 155 12.48 -3.25 -20.64
C PRO A 155 11.54 -2.94 -21.81
N SER A 156 10.48 -2.16 -21.60
CA SER A 156 9.56 -1.72 -22.66
C SER A 156 10.22 -0.86 -23.74
N LEU A 157 11.26 -0.09 -23.40
CA LEU A 157 12.06 0.65 -24.39
C LEU A 157 13.11 -0.22 -25.04
N ARG A 158 13.74 -1.13 -24.29
CA ARG A 158 14.74 -2.06 -24.84
C ARG A 158 14.16 -2.89 -25.98
N LYS A 159 12.98 -3.49 -25.76
CA LYS A 159 12.29 -4.28 -26.80
C LYS A 159 12.04 -3.47 -28.07
N LYS A 160 11.52 -2.24 -27.93
CA LYS A 160 11.31 -1.34 -29.07
C LYS A 160 12.60 -0.99 -29.81
N LEU A 161 13.69 -0.76 -29.08
CA LEU A 161 15.00 -0.45 -29.67
C LEU A 161 15.60 -1.67 -30.37
N GLU A 162 15.45 -2.87 -29.80
CA GLU A 162 15.91 -4.13 -30.39
C GLU A 162 15.15 -4.45 -31.68
N GLU A 163 13.82 -4.29 -31.69
CA GLU A 163 12.96 -4.44 -32.87
C GLU A 163 13.35 -3.47 -33.99
N GLN A 164 13.61 -2.20 -33.65
CA GLN A 164 14.04 -1.20 -34.63
C GLN A 164 15.41 -1.52 -35.22
N LYS A 165 16.37 -1.93 -34.39
CA LYS A 165 17.70 -2.34 -34.84
C LYS A 165 17.66 -3.58 -35.73
N ALA A 166 16.81 -4.56 -35.41
CA ALA A 166 16.61 -5.74 -36.25
C ALA A 166 16.03 -5.34 -37.61
N ALA A 167 15.03 -4.46 -37.64
CA ALA A 167 14.45 -3.97 -38.88
C ALA A 167 15.43 -3.13 -39.73
N GLU A 168 16.31 -2.36 -39.10
CA GLU A 168 17.38 -1.63 -39.80
C GLU A 168 18.46 -2.56 -40.34
N ALA A 169 18.83 -3.61 -39.59
CA ALA A 169 19.79 -4.61 -40.04
C ALA A 169 19.26 -5.37 -41.27
N GLU A 170 18.00 -5.81 -41.26
CA GLU A 170 17.37 -6.48 -42.41
C GLU A 170 17.27 -5.56 -43.64
N LYS A 171 16.96 -4.28 -43.45
CA LYS A 171 16.95 -3.29 -44.55
C LYS A 171 18.35 -3.03 -45.11
N SER A 172 19.39 -3.08 -44.27
CA SER A 172 20.78 -2.91 -44.69
C SER A 172 21.38 -4.15 -45.34
N SER A 173 20.88 -5.35 -45.04
CA SER A 173 21.31 -6.60 -45.70
C SER A 173 20.59 -6.89 -47.01
N SER A 174 19.50 -6.16 -47.29
CA SER A 174 18.71 -6.28 -48.53
C SER A 174 19.03 -5.18 -49.55
N ALA A 175 20.00 -4.31 -49.27
CA ALA A 175 20.53 -3.28 -50.17
C ALA A 175 21.96 -3.64 -50.58
#